data_AF-A0A3D5K134-F1
#
_entry.id   AF-A0A3D5K134-F1
#
_cell.length_a   1.000
_cell.length_b   1.000
_cell.length_c   1.000
_cell.angle_alpha   90.00
_cell.angle_beta   90.00
_cell.angle_gamma   90.00
#
_symmetry.space_group_name_H-M   'P 1'
#
loop_
_entity.id
_entity.type
_entity.pdbx_description
1 polymer ?
#
loop_
_entity_poly.entity_id
_entity_poly.type
_entity_poly.pdbx_seq_one_letter_code
_entity_poly.pdbx_strand_id
1 'polypeptide(L)'
;MSTDNTEGDFNNTPLRRAWQEQHIDPETRQTLARDEALFLHQSLSTPCLTEIVSCSGSTFTDTAGREYLDFHGNSLHQIGYSHPKVIEAIKSQL
;
A
#
# COMPACT_ATOMS: atom_id res chain seq x y z
N MET A 1 3.78 -21.58 -19.02
CA MET A 1 4.51 -21.68 -17.74
C MET A 1 3.46 -21.49 -16.65
N SER A 2 3.31 -22.42 -15.71
CA SER A 2 2.39 -22.18 -14.59
C SER A 2 2.96 -21.01 -13.79
N THR A 3 2.17 -19.95 -13.64
CA THR A 3 2.49 -18.90 -12.68
C THR A 3 2.45 -19.54 -11.31
N ASP A 4 3.61 -19.60 -10.66
CA ASP A 4 3.71 -20.03 -9.27
C ASP A 4 3.07 -18.94 -8.43
N ASN A 5 1.80 -19.13 -8.06
CA ASN A 5 0.98 -18.15 -7.35
C ASN A 5 1.28 -18.19 -5.85
N THR A 6 2.56 -18.11 -5.48
CA THR A 6 3.02 -18.20 -4.09
C THR A 6 2.96 -16.86 -3.38
N GLU A 7 3.15 -15.76 -4.11
CA GLU A 7 3.16 -14.39 -3.58
C GLU A 7 2.40 -13.43 -4.51
N GLY A 8 1.73 -12.43 -3.92
CA GLY A 8 0.94 -11.44 -4.66
C GLY A 8 -0.58 -11.64 -4.54
N ASP A 9 -1.33 -10.67 -5.08
CA ASP A 9 -2.77 -10.79 -5.26
C ASP A 9 -3.08 -11.32 -6.66
N PHE A 10 -3.29 -12.64 -6.76
CA PHE A 10 -3.70 -13.32 -7.98
C PHE A 10 -5.22 -13.61 -8.01
N ASN A 11 -5.99 -12.98 -7.11
CA ASN A 11 -7.43 -13.22 -7.01
C ASN A 11 -8.17 -12.57 -8.19
N ASN A 12 -8.32 -13.30 -9.28
CA ASN A 12 -9.02 -12.81 -10.47
C ASN A 12 -10.53 -13.12 -10.47
N THR A 13 -11.11 -13.42 -9.30
CA THR A 13 -12.53 -13.78 -9.21
C THR A 13 -13.45 -12.58 -9.41
N PRO A 14 -14.71 -12.78 -9.86
CA PRO A 14 -15.69 -11.70 -9.97
C PRO A 14 -15.90 -10.92 -8.67
N LEU A 15 -15.79 -11.60 -7.52
CA LEU A 15 -15.95 -10.96 -6.20
C LEU A 15 -14.81 -9.98 -5.90
N ARG A 16 -13.58 -10.28 -6.34
CA ARG A 16 -12.46 -9.33 -6.19
C ARG A 16 -12.71 -8.05 -6.99
N ARG A 17 -13.18 -8.20 -8.23
CA ARG A 17 -13.52 -7.06 -9.09
C ARG A 17 -14.65 -6.22 -8.49
N ALA A 18 -15.72 -6.86 -8.03
CA ALA A 18 -16.82 -6.17 -7.37
C ALA A 18 -16.36 -5.42 -6.10
N TRP A 19 -15.46 -6.00 -5.31
CA TRP A 19 -14.86 -5.32 -4.17
C TRP A 19 -14.08 -4.07 -4.62
N GLN A 20 -13.26 -4.16 -5.67
CA GLN A 20 -12.50 -3.01 -6.18
C GLN A 20 -13.43 -1.90 -6.69
N GLU A 21 -14.50 -2.27 -7.41
CA GLU A 21 -15.57 -1.36 -7.86
C GLU A 21 -16.26 -0.61 -6.73
N GLN A 22 -16.44 -1.25 -5.58
CA GLN A 22 -17.14 -0.66 -4.44
C GLN A 22 -16.23 0.12 -3.48
N HIS A 23 -14.93 -0.20 -3.44
CA HIS A 23 -14.02 0.28 -2.39
C HIS A 23 -12.82 1.07 -2.91
N ILE A 24 -12.54 1.12 -4.21
CA ILE A 24 -11.42 1.89 -4.75
C ILE A 24 -11.98 3.12 -5.47
N ASP A 25 -11.76 4.27 -4.86
CA ASP A 25 -12.29 5.55 -5.31
C ASP A 25 -11.72 5.96 -6.68
N PRO A 26 -12.45 6.80 -7.45
CA PRO A 26 -12.03 7.21 -8.79
C PRO A 26 -10.64 7.86 -8.84
N GLU A 27 -10.25 8.60 -7.80
CA GLU A 27 -8.94 9.25 -7.71
C GLU A 27 -7.82 8.22 -7.51
N THR A 28 -7.99 7.31 -6.54
CA THR A 28 -7.09 6.16 -6.28
C THR A 28 -6.87 5.35 -7.57
N ARG A 29 -7.93 5.07 -8.34
CA ARG A 29 -7.81 4.36 -9.63
C ARG A 29 -6.91 5.07 -10.63
N GLN A 30 -6.95 6.41 -10.68
CA GLN A 30 -6.09 7.17 -11.59
C GLN A 30 -4.63 7.06 -11.19
N THR A 31 -4.32 7.12 -9.90
CA THR A 31 -2.95 6.92 -9.41
C THR A 31 -2.46 5.50 -9.67
N LEU A 32 -3.28 4.48 -9.41
CA LEU A 32 -2.91 3.09 -9.67
C LEU A 32 -2.67 2.84 -11.17
N ALA A 33 -3.46 3.44 -12.05
CA ALA A 33 -3.23 3.37 -13.50
C ALA A 33 -1.92 4.07 -13.92
N ARG A 34 -1.53 5.14 -13.22
CA ARG A 34 -0.23 5.80 -13.44
C ARG A 34 0.93 4.96 -12.91
N ASP A 35 0.76 4.30 -11.76
CA ASP A 35 1.74 3.36 -11.20
C ASP A 35 2.00 2.22 -12.20
N GLU A 36 0.92 1.60 -12.69
CA GLU A 36 0.96 0.53 -13.69
C GLU A 36 1.67 0.95 -14.99
N ALA A 37 1.45 2.19 -15.45
CA ALA A 37 2.03 2.69 -16.69
C ALA A 37 3.52 3.06 -16.58
N LEU A 38 4.03 3.33 -15.37
CA LEU A 38 5.36 3.89 -15.16
C LEU A 38 6.35 2.93 -14.48
N PHE A 39 5.86 1.96 -13.71
CA PHE A 39 6.68 1.00 -12.97
C PHE A 39 6.60 -0.41 -13.55
N LEU A 40 7.59 -1.24 -13.22
CA LEU A 40 7.61 -2.63 -13.64
C LEU A 40 6.54 -3.42 -12.87
N HIS A 41 5.77 -4.25 -13.58
CA HIS A 41 4.85 -5.17 -12.94
C HIS A 41 5.61 -6.22 -12.12
N GLN A 42 5.48 -6.14 -10.80
CA GLN A 42 6.08 -7.06 -9.84
C GLN A 42 5.04 -7.41 -8.78
N SER A 43 4.99 -8.70 -8.38
CA SER A 43 4.10 -9.17 -7.32
C SER A 43 4.31 -8.33 -6.05
N LEU A 44 3.21 -7.96 -5.39
CA LEU A 44 3.19 -7.14 -4.16
C LEU A 44 3.76 -5.71 -4.33
N SER A 45 3.94 -5.22 -5.56
CA SER A 45 4.46 -3.86 -5.82
C SER A 45 3.57 -3.05 -6.76
N THR A 46 3.38 -3.50 -8.00
CA THR A 46 2.74 -2.70 -9.06
C THR A 46 1.76 -3.52 -9.90
N PRO A 47 0.51 -3.06 -10.07
CA PRO A 47 -0.08 -1.92 -9.36
C PRO A 47 -0.29 -2.19 -7.86
N CYS A 48 -0.11 -1.16 -7.03
CA CYS A 48 -0.52 -1.21 -5.61
C CYS A 48 -2.03 -1.44 -5.45
N LEU A 49 -2.48 -1.80 -4.24
CA LEU A 49 -3.92 -1.91 -3.94
C LEU A 49 -4.58 -0.55 -3.71
N THR A 50 -3.88 0.36 -3.06
CA THR A 50 -4.29 1.73 -2.75
C THR A 50 -3.04 2.52 -2.34
N GLU A 51 -3.07 3.84 -2.49
CA GLU A 51 -2.02 4.70 -1.94
C GLU A 51 -2.14 4.83 -0.42
N ILE A 52 -0.99 4.95 0.25
CA ILE A 52 -0.88 5.35 1.66
C ILE A 52 -0.47 6.81 1.69
N VAL A 53 -1.27 7.66 2.35
CA VAL A 53 -1.03 9.11 2.44
C VAL A 53 -0.45 9.54 3.79
N SER A 54 -0.68 8.75 4.83
CA SER A 54 -0.06 8.96 6.15
C SER A 54 0.07 7.66 6.92
N CYS A 55 1.00 7.63 7.87
CA CYS A 55 1.17 6.52 8.78
C CYS A 55 1.72 7.00 10.13
N SER A 56 1.28 6.35 11.21
CA SER A 56 1.70 6.67 12.58
C SER A 56 1.53 5.45 13.48
N GLY A 57 2.52 5.17 14.32
CA GLY A 57 2.45 4.00 15.21
C GLY A 57 2.26 2.71 14.40
N SER A 58 1.17 1.99 14.64
CA SER A 58 0.83 0.75 13.93
C SER A 58 -0.26 0.92 12.86
N THR A 59 -0.58 2.17 12.46
CA THR A 59 -1.62 2.44 11.47
C THR A 59 -1.10 3.17 10.24
N PHE A 60 -1.83 3.01 9.14
CA PHE A 60 -1.74 3.85 7.96
C PHE A 60 -3.11 4.29 7.48
N THR A 61 -3.14 5.41 6.75
CA THR A 61 -4.34 6.02 6.19
C THR A 61 -4.21 6.07 4.68
N ASP A 62 -5.26 5.73 3.97
CA ASP A 62 -5.32 5.84 2.51
C ASP A 62 -5.90 7.20 2.05
N THR A 63 -5.97 7.40 0.74
CA THR A 63 -6.52 8.61 0.11
C THR A 63 -8.01 8.84 0.42
N ALA A 64 -8.76 7.78 0.72
CA ALA A 64 -10.17 7.83 1.10
C ALA A 64 -10.36 8.18 2.59
N GLY A 65 -9.28 8.36 3.35
CA GLY A 65 -9.31 8.62 4.79
C GLY A 65 -9.57 7.39 5.64
N ARG A 66 -9.49 6.18 5.07
CA ARG A 66 -9.65 4.93 5.81
C ARG A 66 -8.36 4.63 6.57
N GLU A 67 -8.50 4.34 7.85
CA GLU A 67 -7.41 3.91 8.70
C GLU A 67 -7.34 2.38 8.76
N TYR A 68 -6.13 1.86 8.62
CA TYR A 68 -5.82 0.44 8.65
C TYR A 68 -4.78 0.16 9.73
N LEU A 69 -4.93 -0.96 10.43
CA LEU A 69 -3.88 -1.53 11.25
C LEU A 69 -2.92 -2.32 10.37
N ASP A 70 -1.63 -2.05 10.53
CA ASP A 70 -0.60 -2.77 9.81
C ASP A 70 -0.15 -4.02 10.58
N PHE A 71 -0.48 -5.18 10.01
CA PHE A 71 -0.02 -6.48 10.52
C PHE A 71 1.13 -7.08 9.69
N HIS A 72 1.56 -6.40 8.63
CA HIS A 72 2.65 -6.83 7.75
C HIS A 72 3.93 -6.05 8.03
N GLY A 73 3.82 -4.72 7.95
CA GLY A 73 4.72 -3.62 8.32
C GLY A 73 6.21 -3.84 8.37
N ASN A 74 6.74 -4.59 7.40
CA ASN A 74 8.02 -4.32 6.77
C ASN A 74 9.15 -3.94 7.75
N SER A 75 9.21 -4.62 8.90
CA SER A 75 10.15 -4.36 10.00
C SER A 75 10.01 -3.04 10.78
N LEU A 76 9.03 -2.19 10.50
CA LEU A 76 8.81 -0.87 11.15
C LEU A 76 7.92 -0.93 12.40
N HIS A 77 7.16 -2.01 12.61
CA HIS A 77 6.25 -2.17 13.77
C HIS A 77 6.92 -2.05 15.14
N GLN A 78 8.22 -2.33 15.22
CA GLN A 78 8.92 -2.40 16.51
C GLN A 78 8.91 -1.06 17.25
N ILE A 79 9.01 0.03 16.50
CA ILE A 79 8.97 1.39 17.03
C ILE A 79 7.80 2.21 16.47
N GLY A 80 7.15 1.72 15.41
CA GLY A 80 6.02 2.36 14.76
C GLY A 80 6.42 3.35 13.66
N TYR A 81 5.50 3.53 12.72
CA TYR A 81 5.59 4.51 11.65
C TYR A 81 5.71 5.94 12.20
N SER A 82 6.45 6.77 11.48
CA SER A 82 6.65 8.19 11.80
C SER A 82 7.16 8.47 13.22
N HIS A 83 8.00 7.57 13.77
CA HIS A 83 8.49 7.71 15.14
C HIS A 83 9.25 9.05 15.36
N PRO A 84 8.81 9.93 16.28
CA PRO A 84 9.31 11.30 16.38
C PRO A 84 10.82 11.41 16.56
N LYS A 85 11.41 10.57 17.42
CA LYS A 85 12.86 10.58 17.66
C LYS A 85 13.68 10.20 16.43
N VAL A 86 13.14 9.34 15.55
CA VAL A 86 13.85 8.92 14.33
C VAL A 86 13.78 10.04 13.30
N ILE A 87 12.60 10.65 13.12
CA ILE A 87 12.43 11.81 12.24
C ILE A 87 13.35 12.95 12.68
N GLU A 88 13.40 13.26 13.97
CA GLU A 88 14.26 14.32 14.52
C GLU A 88 15.75 14.02 14.29
N ALA A 89 16.19 12.78 14.53
CA ALA A 89 17.57 12.37 14.30
C ALA A 89 17.97 12.46 12.82
N ILE A 90 17.10 12.04 11.90
CA ILE A 90 17.32 12.18 10.45
C ILE A 90 17.42 13.67 10.08
N LYS A 91 16.45 14.49 10.53
CA LYS A 91 16.43 15.94 10.22
C LYS A 91 17.65 16.67 10.76
N SER A 92 18.19 16.26 11.90
CA SER A 92 19.39 16.87 12.48
C SER A 92 20.67 16.50 11.74
N GLN A 93 20.65 15.40 10.98
CA GLN A 93 21.79 14.89 10.22
C GLN A 93 21.84 15.43 8.77
N LEU A 94 20.70 15.83 8.21
CA LEU A 94 20.58 16.46 6.89
C LEU A 94 21.12 17.89 6.88
#